data_AF-A0AB38Q0U5-F1
#
_entry.id   AF-A0AB38Q0U5-F1
#
_cell.length_a   1.000
_cell.length_b   1.000
_cell.length_c   1.000
_cell.angle_alpha   90.00
_cell.angle_beta   90.00
_cell.angle_gamma   90.00
#
_symmetry.space_group_name_H-M   'P 1'
#
loop_
_entity.id
_entity.type
_entity.pdbx_description
1 polymer ?
#
loop_
_entity_poly.entity_id
_entity_poly.type
_entity_poly.pdbx_seq_one_letter_code
_entity_poly.pdbx_strand_id
1 'polypeptide(L)'
;MYSKSNNETIIIAALRECKDKKDILKVFKDYKKNTINEQISLLEKSMYNPQTFYSSGKINKNDELDLTIDIFLMGDWKINEYYDKAGL
;
A
#
# COMPACT_ATOMS: atom_id res chain seq x y z
N MET A 1 -20.56 -17.14 3.15
CA MET A 1 -19.66 -16.15 3.77
C MET A 1 -18.34 -16.15 3.01
N TYR A 2 -18.23 -15.37 1.95
CA TYR A 2 -16.97 -15.12 1.23
C TYR A 2 -16.95 -13.62 0.94
N SER A 3 -16.16 -12.79 1.64
CA SER A 3 -16.09 -11.38 1.17
C SER A 3 -14.95 -10.51 1.68
N LYS A 4 -14.18 -10.88 2.72
CA LYS A 4 -13.15 -9.97 3.25
C LYS A 4 -11.78 -10.13 2.57
N SER A 5 -11.30 -11.36 2.42
CA SER A 5 -9.98 -11.65 1.83
C SER A 5 -9.92 -11.35 0.31
N ASN A 6 -10.92 -11.74 -0.48
CA ASN A 6 -10.91 -11.51 -1.93
C ASN A 6 -10.88 -10.02 -2.31
N ASN A 7 -11.58 -9.16 -1.56
CA ASN A 7 -11.58 -7.72 -1.83
C ASN A 7 -10.22 -7.09 -1.55
N GLU A 8 -9.51 -7.55 -0.50
CA GLU A 8 -8.18 -7.01 -0.18
C GLU A 8 -7.14 -7.38 -1.25
N THR A 9 -7.13 -8.64 -1.71
CA THR A 9 -6.22 -9.09 -2.77
C THR A 9 -6.43 -8.31 -4.07
N ILE A 10 -7.69 -8.03 -4.44
CA ILE A 10 -8.02 -7.21 -5.62
C ILE A 10 -7.49 -5.78 -5.46
N ILE A 11 -7.65 -5.18 -4.28
CA ILE A 11 -7.17 -3.83 -4.01
C ILE A 11 -5.64 -3.78 -4.06
N ILE A 12 -4.95 -4.76 -3.46
CA ILE A 12 -3.50 -4.86 -3.52
C ILE A 12 -3.03 -4.97 -4.97
N ALA A 13 -3.64 -5.83 -5.78
CA ALA A 13 -3.31 -5.95 -7.19
C ALA A 13 -3.53 -4.62 -7.94
N ALA A 14 -4.66 -3.95 -7.70
CA ALA A 14 -4.94 -2.65 -8.30
C ALA A 14 -3.93 -1.56 -7.88
N LEU A 15 -3.50 -1.56 -6.62
CA LEU A 15 -2.48 -0.64 -6.12
C LEU A 15 -1.13 -0.87 -6.80
N ARG A 16 -0.71 -2.12 -6.99
CA ARG A 16 0.57 -2.47 -7.64
C ARG A 16 0.67 -2.00 -9.10
N GLU A 17 -0.47 -1.78 -9.76
CA GLU A 17 -0.55 -1.23 -11.13
C GLU A 17 -0.52 0.31 -11.18
N CYS A 18 -0.68 1.00 -10.04
CA CYS A 18 -0.66 2.46 -9.98
C CYS A 18 0.71 3.03 -10.34
N LYS A 19 0.72 4.16 -11.06
CA LYS A 19 1.96 4.83 -11.49
C LYS A 19 2.22 6.14 -10.79
N ASP A 20 1.19 6.73 -10.20
CA ASP A 20 1.29 7.99 -9.48
C ASP A 20 0.32 8.05 -8.28
N LYS A 21 0.44 9.13 -7.50
CA LYS A 21 -0.40 9.39 -6.34
C LYS A 21 -1.88 9.51 -6.71
N LYS A 22 -2.22 10.03 -7.90
CA LYS A 22 -3.63 10.20 -8.32
C LYS A 22 -4.29 8.85 -8.54
N ASP A 23 -3.59 7.90 -9.16
CA ASP A 23 -4.06 6.53 -9.34
C ASP A 23 -4.32 5.84 -7.99
N ILE A 24 -3.39 5.98 -7.05
CA ILE A 24 -3.52 5.42 -5.69
C ILE A 24 -4.76 5.96 -4.98
N LEU A 25 -4.93 7.29 -4.97
CA LEU A 25 -6.08 7.93 -4.34
C LEU A 25 -7.40 7.54 -5.02
N LYS A 26 -7.37 7.33 -6.34
CA LYS A 26 -8.52 6.83 -7.10
C LYS A 26 -8.89 5.41 -6.67
N VAL A 27 -7.93 4.50 -6.52
CA VAL A 27 -8.17 3.14 -6.01
C VAL A 27 -8.81 3.20 -4.62
N PHE A 28 -8.28 4.01 -3.69
CA PHE A 28 -8.91 4.16 -2.38
C PHE A 28 -10.35 4.65 -2.45
N LYS A 29 -10.63 5.62 -3.31
CA LYS A 29 -11.99 6.13 -3.52
C LYS A 29 -12.93 5.05 -4.10
N ASP A 30 -12.49 4.34 -5.14
CA ASP A 30 -13.28 3.33 -5.84
C ASP A 30 -13.65 2.16 -4.91
N TYR A 31 -12.75 1.79 -4.00
CA TYR A 31 -12.97 0.75 -2.99
C TYR A 31 -13.42 1.26 -1.62
N LYS A 32 -13.82 2.54 -1.52
CA LYS A 32 -14.36 3.18 -0.31
C LYS A 32 -13.45 3.05 0.92
N LYS A 33 -12.14 3.17 0.73
CA LYS A 33 -11.12 3.19 1.79
C LYS A 33 -10.97 4.59 2.33
N ASN A 34 -11.81 4.93 3.32
CA ASN A 34 -12.00 6.30 3.78
C ASN A 34 -11.13 6.65 4.99
N THR A 35 -10.50 5.67 5.64
CA THR A 35 -9.65 5.92 6.81
C THR A 35 -8.18 5.88 6.42
N ILE A 36 -7.39 6.81 6.96
CA ILE A 36 -5.96 6.89 6.70
C ILE A 36 -5.23 5.60 7.11
N ASN A 37 -5.61 5.02 8.25
CA ASN A 37 -5.00 3.77 8.72
C ASN A 37 -5.25 2.60 7.77
N GLU A 38 -6.43 2.50 7.15
CA GLU A 38 -6.70 1.47 6.13
C GLU A 38 -5.87 1.69 4.87
N GLN A 39 -5.71 2.94 4.44
CA GLN A 39 -4.93 3.28 3.26
C GLN A 39 -3.45 2.94 3.46
N ILE A 40 -2.87 3.32 4.61
CA ILE A 40 -1.49 2.94 4.99
C ILE A 40 -1.35 1.43 5.03
N SER A 41 -2.24 0.73 5.72
CA SER A 41 -2.17 -0.73 5.84
C SER A 41 -2.25 -1.44 4.48
N LEU A 42 -3.07 -0.93 3.54
CA LEU A 42 -3.15 -1.49 2.19
C LEU A 42 -1.88 -1.24 1.37
N LEU A 43 -1.24 -0.07 1.51
CA LEU A 43 0.03 0.22 0.87
C LEU A 43 1.14 -0.68 1.43
N GLU A 44 1.26 -0.80 2.75
CA GLU A 44 2.23 -1.68 3.41
C GLU A 44 2.07 -3.14 2.93
N LYS A 45 0.84 -3.66 2.93
CA LYS A 45 0.56 -5.00 2.41
C LYS A 45 0.92 -5.15 0.94
N SER A 46 0.67 -4.11 0.14
CA SER A 46 1.05 -4.11 -1.28
C SER A 46 2.56 -4.20 -1.48
N MET A 47 3.33 -3.70 -0.51
CA MET A 47 4.79 -3.71 -0.48
C MET A 47 5.39 -4.91 0.27
N TYR A 48 4.62 -5.98 0.52
CA TYR A 48 5.07 -7.15 1.30
C TYR A 48 5.33 -6.84 2.79
N ASN A 49 4.60 -5.89 3.37
CA ASN A 49 4.68 -5.46 4.78
C ASN A 49 6.12 -5.11 5.22
N PRO A 50 6.72 -4.07 4.61
CA PRO A 50 8.06 -3.64 5.01
C PRO A 50 8.05 -3.21 6.47
N GLN A 51 9.15 -3.44 7.19
CA GLN A 51 9.36 -2.82 8.50
C GLN A 51 9.67 -1.34 8.31
N THR A 52 8.63 -0.51 8.36
CA THR A 52 8.72 0.95 8.24
C THR A 52 9.05 1.55 9.61
N PHE A 53 10.26 2.14 9.72
CA PHE A 53 10.66 2.93 10.88
C PHE A 53 10.52 4.41 10.56
N TYR A 54 9.48 5.06 11.09
CA TYR A 54 9.38 6.51 11.02
C TYR A 54 10.35 7.12 12.05
N SER A 55 11.46 7.69 11.58
CA SER A 55 12.51 8.27 12.43
C SER A 55 11.97 9.46 13.24
N SER A 56 11.62 9.19 14.50
CA SER A 56 11.44 10.12 15.62
C SER A 56 10.68 11.44 15.34
N GLY A 57 9.39 11.44 15.68
CA GLY A 57 8.55 12.62 15.87
C GLY A 57 7.07 12.22 15.98
N LYS A 58 6.24 13.02 16.67
CA LYS A 58 4.77 12.91 16.55
C LYS A 58 4.39 13.35 15.12
N ILE A 59 4.56 12.46 14.15
CA ILE A 59 4.09 12.71 12.80
C ILE A 59 2.57 12.62 12.79
N ASN A 60 1.90 13.51 12.08
CA ASN A 60 0.44 13.40 11.95
C ASN A 60 0.13 12.28 10.93
N LYS A 61 -1.08 11.72 11.00
CA LYS A 61 -1.46 10.58 10.14
C LYS A 61 -1.48 10.90 8.64
N ASN A 62 -1.76 12.14 8.25
CA ASN A 62 -1.72 12.52 6.83
C ASN A 62 -0.29 12.50 6.29
N ASP A 63 0.66 13.02 7.06
CA ASP A 63 2.08 13.01 6.71
C ASP A 63 2.60 11.56 6.60
N GLU A 64 2.16 10.67 7.52
CA GLU A 64 2.48 9.24 7.48
C GLU A 64 1.96 8.59 6.19
N LEU A 65 0.74 8.91 5.76
CA LEU A 65 0.17 8.43 4.50
C LEU A 65 0.94 8.95 3.29
N ASP A 66 1.26 10.25 3.27
CA ASP A 66 2.01 10.85 2.16
C ASP A 66 3.40 10.23 2.03
N LEU A 67 4.12 10.04 3.12
CA LEU A 67 5.40 9.31 3.14
C LEU A 67 5.23 7.85 2.67
N THR A 68 4.18 7.16 3.11
CA THR A 68 3.91 5.78 2.68
C THR A 68 3.67 5.70 1.17
N ILE A 69 2.95 6.67 0.60
CA ILE A 69 2.73 6.78 -0.84
C ILE A 69 4.05 7.01 -1.57
N ASP A 70 4.90 7.89 -1.07
CA ASP A 70 6.21 8.18 -1.69
C ASP A 70 7.10 6.94 -1.68
N ILE A 71 7.19 6.23 -0.56
CA ILE A 71 7.92 4.95 -0.46
C ILE A 71 7.34 3.90 -1.42
N PHE A 72 6.01 3.81 -1.50
CA PHE A 72 5.35 2.91 -2.43
C PHE A 72 5.72 3.21 -3.89
N LEU A 73 5.77 4.49 -4.26
CA LEU A 73 6.09 4.92 -5.62
C LEU A 73 7.58 4.80 -5.97
N MET A 74 8.49 4.75 -4.99
CA MET A 74 9.90 4.40 -5.22
C MET A 74 10.02 3.00 -5.83
N GLY A 75 9.13 2.07 -5.46
CA GLY A 75 9.01 0.77 -6.12
C GLY A 75 10.04 -0.27 -5.70
N ASP A 76 10.88 0.00 -4.70
CA ASP A 76 11.90 -0.95 -4.19
C ASP A 76 11.30 -2.30 -3.80
N TRP A 77 10.07 -2.30 -3.28
CA TRP A 77 9.31 -3.50 -2.92
C TRP A 77 9.05 -4.45 -4.09
N LYS A 78 9.16 -4.01 -5.36
CA LYS A 78 8.99 -4.88 -6.52
C LYS A 78 10.04 -5.97 -6.60
N ILE A 79 11.21 -5.80 -5.95
CA ILE A 79 12.21 -6.87 -5.84
C ILE A 79 11.63 -8.11 -5.15
N ASN A 80 10.76 -7.90 -4.15
CA ASN A 80 10.10 -8.98 -3.42
C ASN A 80 9.10 -9.76 -4.28
N GLU A 81 8.54 -9.14 -5.32
CA GLU A 81 7.69 -9.84 -6.29
C GLU A 81 8.48 -10.85 -7.12
N TYR A 82 9.73 -10.53 -7.45
CA TYR A 82 10.61 -11.48 -8.14
C TYR A 82 11.02 -12.64 -7.23
N TYR A 83 11.29 -12.38 -5.95
CA TYR A 83 11.59 -13.44 -4.98
C TYR A 83 10.39 -14.37 -4.75
N ASP A 84 9.19 -13.82 -4.58
CA ASP A 84 7.95 -14.58 -4.42
C ASP A 84 7.67 -15.49 -5.64
N LYS A 85 7.86 -14.96 -6.86
CA LYS A 85 7.74 -15.75 -8.10
C LYS A 85 8.81 -16.83 -8.24
N ALA A 86 9.98 -16.64 -7.64
CA ALA A 86 11.06 -17.61 -7.63
C ALA A 86 10.89 -18.69 -6.53
N GLY A 87 9.91 -18.53 -5.64
CA GLY A 87 9.68 -19.44 -4.50
C GLY A 87 10.71 -19.28 -3.38
N LEU A 88 11.30 -18.09 -3.26
CA LEU A 88 12.32 -17.73 -2.27
C LEU A 88 11.73 -16.92 -1.10
#